data_AF-A0A0B3AKM6-F1
#
_entry.id   AF-A0A0B3AKM6-F1
#
_cell.length_a   1.000
_cell.length_b   1.000
_cell.length_c   1.000
_cell.angle_alpha   90.00
_cell.angle_beta   90.00
_cell.angle_gamma   90.00
#
_symmetry.space_group_name_H-M   'P 1'
#
loop_
_entity.id
_entity.type
_entity.pdbx_description
1 polymer ?
#
loop_
_entity_poly.entity_id
_entity_poly.type
_entity_poly.pdbx_seq_one_letter_code
_entity_poly.pdbx_strand_id
1 'polypeptide(L)' 'MRNIVKRACRQCKRILKGTTCPVCKTSNITTSFQGTIVIFDVNSDVAKKLGVTAPGKYAIKV' A
#
# COMPACT_ATOMS: atom_id res chain seq x y z
N MET A 1 11.55 21.79 3.47
CA MET A 1 11.38 20.32 3.59
C MET A 1 10.10 19.91 2.85
N ARG A 2 10.16 19.16 1.74
CA ARG A 2 8.93 18.68 1.08
C ARG A 2 8.28 17.61 1.96
N ASN A 3 7.13 17.94 2.55
CA ASN A 3 6.34 16.98 3.31
C ASN A 3 5.73 15.97 2.33
N ILE A 4 6.36 14.82 2.19
CA ILE A 4 5.86 13.75 1.30
C ILE A 4 4.71 13.06 2.02
N VAL A 5 3.48 13.51 1.74
CA VAL A 5 2.26 12.90 2.27
C VAL A 5 2.13 11.48 1.71
N LYS A 6 2.33 10.48 2.56
CA LYS A 6 2.09 9.08 2.21
C LYS A 6 0.58 8.84 2.17
N ARG A 7 0.11 8.15 1.12
CA ARG A 7 -1.29 7.79 0.97
C ARG A 7 -1.41 6.28 0.81
N ALA A 8 -2.53 5.69 1.22
CA ALA A 8 -2.84 4.28 1.05
C ALA A 8 -4.07 4.10 0.16
N CYS A 9 -4.00 3.14 -0.77
CA CYS A 9 -5.15 2.75 -1.59
C CYS A 9 -6.20 2.03 -0.72
N ARG A 10 -7.47 2.43 -0.81
CA ARG A 10 -8.55 1.77 -0.05
C ARG A 10 -8.87 0.35 -0.53
N GLN A 11 -8.58 0.03 -1.79
CA GLN A 11 -8.85 -1.31 -2.34
C GLN A 11 -7.74 -2.31 -2.00
N CYS A 12 -6.49 -2.01 -2.36
CA CYS A 12 -5.38 -2.96 -2.23
C CYS A 12 -4.38 -2.60 -1.13
N LYS A 13 -4.65 -1.55 -0.34
CA LYS A 13 -3.82 -1.08 0.79
C LYS A 13 -2.40 -0.64 0.42
N ARG A 14 -2.03 -0.59 -0.86
CA ARG A 14 -0.71 -0.13 -1.30
C ARG A 14 -0.47 1.30 -0.83
N ILE A 15 0.68 1.54 -0.23
CA ILE A 15 1.16 2.89 0.11
C ILE A 15 1.89 3.46 -1.09
N LEU A 16 1.48 4.64 -1.53
CA LEU A 16 2.02 5.33 -2.69
C LEU A 16 2.16 6.83 -2.46
N LYS A 17 2.91 7.47 -3.36
CA LYS A 17 3.07 8.92 -3.46
C LYS A 17 2.40 9.34 -4.77
N GLY A 18 1.12 9.69 -4.71
CA GLY A 18 0.32 10.01 -5.89
C GLY A 18 -1.18 9.94 -5.62
N THR A 19 -1.97 10.23 -6.64
CA THR A 19 -3.44 10.24 -6.61
C THR A 19 -4.07 9.03 -7.30
N THR A 20 -3.28 8.19 -7.97
CA THR A 20 -3.73 6.95 -8.62
C THR A 20 -2.88 5.78 -8.18
N CYS A 21 -3.51 4.68 -7.77
CA CYS A 21 -2.81 3.49 -7.33
C CYS A 21 -2.13 2.78 -8.53
N PRO A 22 -0.82 2.50 -8.49
CA PRO A 22 -0.14 1.83 -9.61
C PRO A 22 -0.52 0.35 -9.75
N VAL A 23 -1.11 -0.26 -8.72
CA VAL A 23 -1.44 -1.70 -8.70
C VAL A 23 -2.85 -1.95 -9.23
N CYS A 24 -3.85 -1.21 -8.72
CA CYS A 24 -5.26 -1.42 -9.07
C CYS A 24 -5.86 -0.28 -9.91
N LYS A 25 -5.07 0.74 -10.26
CA LYS A 25 -5.45 1.87 -11.12
C LYS A 25 -6.61 2.74 -10.62
N THR A 26 -7.08 2.54 -9.40
CA THR A 26 -8.09 3.39 -8.74
C THR A 26 -7.51 4.71 -8.23
N SER A 27 -8.35 5.74 -8.18
CA SER A 27 -8.09 7.01 -7.50
C SER A 27 -8.65 7.07 -6.08
N ASN A 28 -9.19 5.96 -5.56
CA ASN A 28 -9.72 5.86 -4.21
C ASN A 28 -8.60 5.71 -3.16
N ILE A 29 -8.01 6.84 -2.75
CA ILE A 29 -6.80 6.88 -1.92
C ILE A 29 -7.03 7.75 -0.68
N THR A 30 -6.54 7.30 0.48
CA THR A 30 -6.68 7.98 1.77
C THR A 30 -5.33 8.34 2.38
N THR A 31 -5.29 9.42 3.16
CA THR A 31 -4.16 9.79 4.02
C THR A 31 -4.27 9.19 5.42
N SER A 32 -5.49 8.81 5.83
CA SER A 32 -5.74 8.12 7.09
C SER A 32 -5.56 6.62 6.88
N PHE A 33 -4.48 6.07 7.41
CA PHE A 33 -4.22 4.63 7.49
C PHE A 33 -3.31 4.36 8.69
N GLN A 34 -3.31 3.13 9.20
CA GLN A 34 -2.52 2.72 10.35
C GLN A 34 -1.73 1.44 10.06
N GLY A 35 -0.55 1.36 10.65
CA GLY A 35 0.39 0.29 10.42
C GLY A 35 1.01 0.36 9.02
N THR A 36 2.25 -0.11 8.90
CA THR A 36 2.93 -0.24 7.61
C THR A 36 3.67 -1.54 7.59
N ILE A 37 3.49 -2.31 6.52
CA ILE A 37 4.26 -3.51 6.25
C ILE A 37 5.01 -3.33 4.93
N VAL A 38 6.23 -3.85 4.88
CA VAL A 38 7.06 -3.83 3.68
C VAL A 38 7.26 -5.27 3.24
N ILE A 39 6.80 -5.56 2.03
CA ILE A 39 6.94 -6.85 1.39
C ILE A 39 8.11 -6.76 0.43
N PHE A 40 9.19 -7.48 0.74
CA PHE A 40 10.35 -7.61 -0.14
C PHE A 40 10.19 -8.79 -1.09
N ASP A 41 9.67 -9.92 -0.60
CA ASP A 41 9.41 -11.13 -1.37
C ASP A 41 7.93 -11.52 -1.27
N VAL A 42 7.29 -11.70 -2.43
CA VAL A 42 5.89 -12.11 -2.57
C VAL A 42 5.67 -13.59 -2.24
N ASN A 43 6.73 -14.41 -2.20
CA ASN A 43 6.65 -15.81 -1.80
C ASN A 43 6.59 -16.01 -0.28
N SER A 44 6.86 -14.95 0.50
CA SER A 44 6.80 -14.98 1.95
C SER A 44 5.39 -15.32 2.46
N ASP A 45 5.31 -16.01 3.60
CA ASP A 45 4.03 -16.35 4.23
C ASP A 45 3.20 -15.12 4.58
N VAL A 46 3.88 -14.01 4.91
CA VAL A 46 3.25 -12.73 5.19
C VAL A 46 2.58 -12.17 3.93
N ALA A 47 3.25 -12.21 2.78
CA ALA A 47 2.67 -11.76 1.52
C ALA A 47 1.46 -12.61 1.11
N LYS A 48 1.57 -13.94 1.23
CA LYS A 48 0.48 -14.87 0.95
C LYS A 48 -0.74 -14.62 1.85
N LYS A 49 -0.52 -14.48 3.17
CA LYS A 49 -1.59 -14.16 4.14
C LYS A 49 -2.28 -12.82 3.85
N LEU A 50 -1.55 -11.85 3.31
CA LEU A 50 -2.10 -10.54 2.94
C LEU A 50 -2.70 -10.49 1.53
N GLY A 51 -2.58 -11.57 0.74
CA GLY A 51 -3.05 -11.61 -0.65
C GLY A 51 -2.37 -10.59 -1.56
N VAL A 52 -1.13 -10.21 -1.26
CA VAL A 52 -0.38 -9.20 -2.03
C VAL A 52 0.53 -9.87 -3.06
N THR A 53 0.42 -9.44 -4.30
CA THR A 53 1.11 -10.04 -5.46
C THR A 53 2.28 -9.21 -5.98
N ALA A 54 2.58 -8.08 -5.34
CA ALA A 54 3.66 -7.19 -5.76
C ALA A 54 4.49 -6.73 -4.54
N PRO A 55 5.82 -6.61 -4.68
CA PRO A 55 6.65 -6.08 -3.61
C PRO A 55 6.34 -4.59 -3.36
N GLY A 56 6.51 -4.19 -2.10
CA GLY A 56 6.41 -2.80 -1.69
C GLY A 56 5.76 -2.58 -0.33
N LYS A 57 5.35 -1.34 -0.10
CA LYS A 57 4.77 -0.87 1.16
C LYS A 57 3.25 -0.94 1.12
N TYR A 58 2.66 -1.50 2.16
CA TYR A 58 1.22 -1.67 2.34
C TYR A 58 0.80 -1.20 3.73
N ALA A 59 -0.41 -0.68 3.84
CA ALA A 59 -1.04 -0.33 5.11
C ALA A 59 -1.76 -1.55 5.69
N ILE A 60 -1.83 -1.66 7.02
CA ILE A 60 -2.53 -2.77 7.69
C ILE A 60 -4.03 -2.45 7.75
N LYS A 61 -4.35 -1.24 8.22
CA LYS A 61 -5.69 -0.68 8.32
C LYS A 61 -5.78 0.58 7.47
N VAL A 62 -6.83 0.71 6.67
CA VAL A 62 -7.10 1.81 5.74
C VAL A 62 -8.54 2.25 5.92
#